data_AF-A0A5M9ZSQ1-F1
#
_entry.id   AF-A0A5M9ZSQ1-F1
#
_cell.length_a   1.000
_cell.length_b   1.000
_cell.length_c   1.000
_cell.angle_alpha   90.00
_cell.angle_beta   90.00
_cell.angle_gamma   90.00
#
_symmetry.space_group_name_H-M   'P 1'
#
loop_
_entity.id
_entity.type
_entity.pdbx_description
1 polymer ?
#
loop_
_entity_poly.entity_id
_entity_poly.type
_entity_poly.pdbx_seq_one_letter_code
_entity_poly.pdbx_strand_id
1 'polypeptide(L)'
;MSNDVMAITNFNDFCADLVNVAQWAKANGFDSTTLVTVNADVAERAPQEIRDAISRINHAETTVIADPDDYSNFLSEDDLEALDDLTADDPYAIDDGPGIDDGPEVIRSLYVFLCSCDQRRIAILSSRVLADDPKTLDEMGKEQGVTRERIRQLEKELKTQLTSVIADSDTMTQLRDLFRQEGEILPQDKAFQHMPLLVENVPIADVPLWRLVQELEMEPRFEIADGWMAAPSIEDAKHFVNETLSSDANEFGVVRIGGNASHAQSDHIDDSARNLQLWLRYCGMTVVDDFAFISCRSVEDFTAALLYVKDRPLTLEEIANADPRRRNVSSLRNALAKDDRVIRVSKDKYGLSVWGMPEYSTIRGEIQRILDRNGGSADLDDLVREIAGRSGASERSIISYASILPFQTARGVVTRAGDERMKADNDPYMAARLFRHHDAWMLRITLTKDHQRGSGSILPLAMANVLGIDFQGERVLQSPLGDQHVYWNGMSPSLGTIKRFFDPYGLLVGRQVFLRFGDDDTFDIVPISMPTSTPLHDALAMSACGDSVKPTDAITAIAHTIGLDDDSTTDTVITRLRKRGDDDIADLVDSAV
;
A
#
# COMPACT_ATOMS: atom_id res chain seq x y z
N MET A 1 -63.96 24.81 16.12
CA MET A 1 -64.60 24.20 14.95
C MET A 1 -63.64 24.36 13.78
N SER A 2 -62.90 23.30 13.49
CA SER A 2 -62.09 23.15 12.28
C SER A 2 -62.55 21.85 11.63
N ASN A 3 -62.87 21.92 10.34
CA ASN A 3 -63.20 20.77 9.51
C ASN A 3 -61.92 19.95 9.28
N ASP A 4 -61.93 18.67 9.61
CA ASP A 4 -61.04 17.69 8.99
C ASP A 4 -61.91 16.74 8.15
N VAL A 5 -61.89 16.98 6.85
CA VAL A 5 -62.43 16.08 5.83
C VAL A 5 -61.40 14.96 5.66
N MET A 6 -61.79 13.70 5.89
CA MET A 6 -60.99 12.55 5.45
C MET A 6 -60.79 12.68 3.94
N ALA A 7 -59.56 13.00 3.52
CA ALA A 7 -59.18 12.93 2.13
C ALA A 7 -58.93 11.47 1.78
N ILE A 8 -59.73 10.92 0.87
CA ILE A 8 -59.45 9.62 0.24
C ILE A 8 -58.28 9.88 -0.72
N THR A 9 -57.08 9.46 -0.33
CA THR A 9 -55.84 9.81 -1.04
C THR A 9 -55.52 8.88 -2.21
N ASN A 10 -56.33 7.85 -2.49
CA ASN A 10 -56.10 6.94 -3.61
C ASN A 10 -57.41 6.45 -4.25
N PHE A 11 -57.46 6.41 -5.58
CA PHE A 11 -58.66 5.97 -6.34
C PHE A 11 -59.01 4.50 -6.05
N ASN A 12 -58.00 3.65 -5.87
CA ASN A 12 -58.17 2.24 -5.56
C ASN A 12 -58.77 2.00 -4.15
N ASP A 13 -58.45 2.86 -3.17
CA ASP A 13 -58.99 2.74 -1.81
C ASP A 13 -60.50 3.04 -1.78
N PHE A 14 -60.95 4.03 -2.56
CA PHE A 14 -62.37 4.36 -2.69
C PHE A 14 -63.17 3.20 -3.28
N CYS A 15 -62.66 2.59 -4.35
CA CYS A 15 -63.31 1.46 -5.00
C CYS A 15 -63.36 0.23 -4.08
N ALA A 16 -62.27 -0.08 -3.38
CA ALA A 16 -62.22 -1.17 -2.40
C ALA A 16 -63.22 -0.97 -1.26
N ASP A 17 -63.33 0.26 -0.72
CA ASP A 17 -64.32 0.59 0.31
C ASP A 17 -65.75 0.47 -0.21
N LEU A 18 -66.00 0.88 -1.46
CA LEU A 18 -67.33 0.75 -2.08
C LEU A 18 -67.74 -0.71 -2.25
N VAL A 19 -66.81 -1.58 -2.67
CA VAL A 19 -67.01 -3.03 -2.82
C VAL A 19 -67.28 -3.68 -1.46
N ASN A 20 -66.51 -3.32 -0.42
CA ASN A 20 -66.72 -3.82 0.93
C ASN A 20 -68.12 -3.46 1.48
N VAL A 21 -68.57 -2.23 1.25
CA VAL A 21 -69.91 -1.77 1.64
C VAL A 21 -70.99 -2.50 0.84
N ALA A 22 -70.79 -2.73 -0.47
CA ALA A 22 -71.72 -3.46 -1.32
C ALA A 22 -71.85 -4.95 -0.92
N GLN A 23 -70.73 -5.61 -0.62
CA GLN A 23 -70.70 -7.00 -0.13
C GLN A 23 -71.42 -7.12 1.22
N TRP A 24 -71.19 -6.18 2.14
CA TRP A 24 -71.93 -6.13 3.41
C TRP A 24 -73.43 -5.92 3.18
N ALA A 25 -73.83 -4.97 2.33
CA ALA A 25 -75.24 -4.68 2.03
C ALA A 25 -75.96 -5.90 1.44
N LYS A 26 -75.31 -6.61 0.50
CA LYS A 26 -75.80 -7.87 -0.09
C LYS A 26 -75.94 -8.99 0.94
N ALA A 27 -74.94 -9.16 1.81
CA ALA A 27 -75.00 -10.16 2.87
C ALA A 27 -76.14 -9.92 3.89
N ASN A 28 -76.69 -8.70 3.92
CA ASN A 28 -77.77 -8.28 4.82
C ASN A 28 -79.12 -8.04 4.10
N GLY A 29 -79.27 -8.43 2.83
CA GLY A 29 -80.53 -8.39 2.09
C GLY A 29 -80.93 -7.04 1.50
N PHE A 30 -79.96 -6.14 1.27
CA PHE A 30 -80.15 -4.81 0.65
C PHE A 30 -79.72 -4.78 -0.83
N ASP A 31 -79.95 -5.88 -1.53
CA ASP A 31 -79.36 -6.29 -2.81
C ASP A 31 -79.72 -5.40 -4.02
N SER A 32 -80.75 -4.57 -3.89
CA SER A 32 -81.23 -3.64 -4.93
C SER A 32 -81.19 -2.18 -4.47
N THR A 33 -80.33 -1.86 -3.51
CA THR A 33 -80.19 -0.49 -2.99
C THR A 33 -79.12 0.26 -3.75
N THR A 34 -79.41 1.47 -4.22
CA THR A 34 -78.40 2.34 -4.83
C THR A 34 -77.45 2.88 -3.76
N LEU A 35 -76.15 2.59 -3.86
CA LEU A 35 -75.15 3.05 -2.89
C LEU A 35 -74.58 4.44 -3.20
N VAL A 36 -74.46 4.77 -4.48
CA VAL A 36 -73.87 6.04 -4.93
C VAL A 36 -74.87 6.74 -5.83
N THR A 37 -75.20 7.98 -5.50
CA THR A 37 -76.03 8.83 -6.35
C THR A 37 -75.29 10.12 -6.65
N VAL A 38 -75.15 10.42 -7.93
CA VAL A 38 -74.65 11.68 -8.44
C VAL A 38 -75.73 12.75 -8.24
N ASN A 39 -75.33 13.89 -7.70
CA ASN A 39 -76.22 15.00 -7.40
C ASN A 39 -77.02 15.44 -8.66
N ALA A 40 -78.31 15.69 -8.49
CA ALA A 40 -79.23 16.00 -9.57
C ALA A 40 -78.85 17.27 -10.38
N ASP A 41 -78.33 18.31 -9.72
CA ASP A 41 -77.88 19.54 -10.39
C ASP A 41 -76.65 19.29 -11.28
N VAL A 42 -75.80 18.33 -10.89
CA VAL A 42 -74.63 17.91 -11.67
C VAL A 42 -75.07 17.07 -12.88
N ALA A 43 -76.01 16.15 -12.68
CA ALA A 43 -76.57 15.33 -13.75
C ALA A 43 -77.28 16.15 -14.84
N GLU A 44 -78.04 17.18 -14.46
CA GLU A 44 -78.81 18.01 -15.39
C GLU A 44 -77.90 18.88 -16.27
N ARG A 45 -76.76 19.34 -15.73
CA ARG A 45 -75.80 20.22 -16.42
C ARG A 45 -74.67 19.47 -17.14
N ALA A 46 -74.58 18.16 -16.99
CA ALA A 46 -73.54 17.36 -17.62
C ALA A 46 -73.69 17.30 -19.16
N PRO A 47 -72.58 17.29 -19.92
CA PRO A 47 -72.57 17.05 -21.36
C PRO A 47 -73.21 15.70 -21.73
N GLN A 48 -73.79 15.60 -22.93
CA GLN A 48 -74.52 14.40 -23.37
C GLN A 48 -73.66 13.13 -23.29
N GLU A 49 -72.37 13.23 -23.60
CA GLU A 49 -71.38 12.13 -23.55
C GLU A 49 -71.14 11.60 -22.13
N ILE A 50 -71.38 12.41 -21.09
CA ILE A 50 -71.16 12.04 -19.67
C ILE A 50 -72.48 11.61 -19.00
N ARG A 51 -73.64 11.99 -19.56
CA ARG A 51 -74.95 11.63 -19.01
C ARG A 51 -75.18 10.12 -18.97
N ASP A 52 -74.64 9.38 -19.93
CA ASP A 52 -74.74 7.92 -19.95
C ASP A 52 -73.93 7.28 -18.81
N ALA A 53 -72.73 7.80 -18.51
CA ALA A 53 -71.94 7.36 -17.37
C ALA A 53 -72.61 7.71 -16.03
N ILE A 54 -73.19 8.90 -15.90
CA ILE A 54 -73.96 9.31 -14.72
C ILE A 54 -75.20 8.42 -14.53
N SER A 55 -75.87 8.07 -15.63
CA SER A 55 -77.01 7.13 -15.58
C SER A 55 -76.57 5.75 -15.10
N ARG A 56 -75.46 5.22 -15.59
CA ARG A 56 -74.90 3.93 -15.12
C ARG A 56 -74.57 3.96 -13.63
N ILE A 57 -73.94 5.02 -13.14
CA ILE A 57 -73.61 5.17 -11.70
C ILE A 57 -74.88 5.23 -10.85
N ASN A 58 -75.88 6.03 -11.25
CA ASN A 58 -77.12 6.18 -10.48
C ASN A 58 -78.01 4.93 -10.48
N HIS A 59 -77.85 4.04 -11.46
CA HIS A 59 -78.60 2.79 -11.55
C HIS A 59 -77.76 1.56 -11.17
N ALA A 60 -76.53 1.75 -10.68
CA ALA A 60 -75.69 0.65 -10.21
C ALA A 60 -76.26 0.10 -8.89
N GLU A 61 -76.83 -1.11 -8.96
CA GLU A 61 -77.33 -1.83 -7.78
C GLU A 61 -76.17 -2.48 -7.01
N THR A 62 -76.35 -2.67 -5.70
CA THR A 62 -75.39 -3.29 -4.78
C THR A 62 -74.88 -4.65 -5.25
N THR A 63 -75.70 -5.42 -5.96
CA THR A 63 -75.34 -6.72 -6.51
C THR A 63 -74.29 -6.66 -7.61
N VAL A 64 -74.27 -5.58 -8.41
CA VAL A 64 -73.32 -5.38 -9.52
C VAL A 64 -71.98 -4.87 -9.02
N ILE A 65 -71.96 -4.11 -7.94
CA ILE A 65 -70.73 -3.55 -7.33
C ILE A 65 -70.00 -4.59 -6.46
N ALA A 66 -70.71 -5.59 -5.93
CA ALA A 66 -70.16 -6.56 -4.99
C ALA A 66 -69.28 -7.66 -5.62
N ASP A 67 -69.24 -7.77 -6.96
CA ASP A 67 -68.48 -8.78 -7.70
C ASP A 67 -67.38 -8.10 -8.56
N PRO A 68 -66.12 -8.09 -8.11
CA PRO A 68 -65.06 -7.27 -8.71
C PRO A 68 -64.52 -7.80 -10.05
N ASP A 69 -64.86 -9.03 -10.45
CA ASP A 69 -64.27 -9.71 -11.62
C ASP A 69 -65.14 -9.66 -12.90
N ASP A 70 -66.31 -9.00 -12.87
CA ASP A 70 -67.20 -8.88 -14.03
C ASP A 70 -67.26 -7.43 -14.56
N TYR A 71 -66.18 -7.02 -15.26
CA TYR A 71 -66.07 -5.69 -15.88
C TYR A 71 -66.95 -5.49 -17.12
N SER A 72 -67.69 -6.52 -17.55
CA SER A 72 -68.53 -6.50 -18.77
C SER A 72 -69.66 -5.48 -18.73
N ASN A 73 -70.01 -4.98 -17.54
CA ASN A 73 -71.04 -3.95 -17.36
C ASN A 73 -70.49 -2.51 -17.38
N PHE A 74 -69.18 -2.31 -17.35
CA PHE A 74 -68.54 -0.99 -17.21
C PHE A 74 -67.63 -0.57 -18.38
N LEU A 75 -67.19 -1.52 -19.22
CA LEU A 75 -66.29 -1.29 -20.36
C LEU A 75 -66.89 -1.83 -21.66
N SER A 76 -66.55 -1.25 -22.81
CA SER A 76 -67.01 -1.73 -24.12
C SER A 76 -66.17 -2.91 -24.62
N GLU A 77 -66.67 -3.72 -25.57
CA GLU A 77 -65.90 -4.85 -26.14
C GLU A 77 -64.53 -4.40 -26.70
N ASP A 78 -64.45 -3.20 -27.28
CA ASP A 78 -63.21 -2.62 -27.78
C ASP A 78 -62.20 -2.28 -26.66
N ASP A 79 -62.67 -1.98 -25.44
CA ASP A 79 -61.80 -1.69 -24.28
C ASP A 79 -61.25 -2.98 -23.64
N LEU A 80 -61.97 -4.11 -23.77
CA LEU A 80 -61.54 -5.41 -23.29
C LEU A 80 -60.46 -6.04 -24.17
N GLU A 81 -60.52 -5.85 -25.50
CA GLU A 81 -59.45 -6.27 -26.42
C GLU A 81 -58.15 -5.50 -26.20
N ALA A 82 -58.22 -4.22 -25.79
CA ALA A 82 -57.03 -3.40 -25.49
C ALA A 82 -56.32 -3.80 -24.18
N LEU A 83 -57.01 -4.45 -23.25
CA LEU A 83 -56.46 -4.95 -21.99
C LEU A 83 -55.72 -6.29 -22.17
N ASP A 84 -56.16 -7.13 -23.09
CA ASP A 84 -55.53 -8.43 -23.36
C ASP A 84 -54.13 -8.27 -24.00
N ASP A 85 -53.96 -7.23 -24.85
CA ASP A 85 -52.69 -6.89 -25.51
C ASP A 85 -51.64 -6.26 -24.56
N LEU A 86 -52.04 -5.81 -23.36
CA LEU A 86 -51.15 -5.22 -22.35
C LEU A 86 -50.53 -6.25 -21.39
N THR A 87 -51.02 -7.49 -21.37
CA THR A 87 -50.53 -8.55 -20.46
C THR A 87 -49.27 -9.26 -20.95
N ALA A 88 -48.84 -9.02 -22.19
CA ALA A 88 -47.80 -9.83 -22.83
C ALA A 88 -46.36 -9.35 -22.62
N ASP A 89 -46.09 -8.11 -22.17
CA ASP A 89 -44.70 -7.63 -21.99
C ASP A 89 -44.62 -6.33 -21.12
N ASP A 90 -45.02 -6.37 -19.84
CA ASP A 90 -44.72 -5.29 -18.87
C ASP A 90 -43.68 -5.74 -17.80
N PRO A 91 -42.46 -5.17 -17.78
CA PRO A 91 -41.43 -5.44 -16.77
C PRO A 91 -41.72 -4.84 -15.38
N TYR A 92 -42.87 -4.19 -15.18
CA TYR A 92 -43.28 -3.56 -13.91
C TYR A 92 -44.56 -4.13 -13.31
N ALA A 93 -44.99 -5.33 -13.71
CA ALA A 93 -45.98 -6.08 -12.95
C ALA A 93 -45.49 -6.24 -11.50
N ILE A 94 -46.17 -5.55 -10.57
CA ILE A 94 -46.01 -5.77 -9.14
C ILE A 94 -46.50 -7.18 -8.89
N ASP A 95 -45.54 -8.08 -8.69
CA ASP A 95 -45.73 -9.39 -8.09
C ASP A 95 -46.43 -9.16 -6.74
N ASP A 96 -47.69 -9.59 -6.63
CA ASP A 96 -48.36 -9.73 -5.33
C ASP A 96 -47.58 -10.80 -4.56
N GLY A 97 -46.52 -10.35 -3.88
CA GLY A 97 -45.69 -11.18 -3.02
C GLY A 97 -46.54 -11.89 -1.96
N PRO A 98 -46.04 -13.01 -1.41
CA PRO A 98 -46.79 -13.85 -0.50
C PRO A 98 -47.33 -13.00 0.65
N GLY A 99 -48.65 -13.07 0.88
CA GLY A 99 -49.29 -12.37 2.00
C GLY A 99 -48.59 -12.72 3.31
N ILE A 100 -48.57 -11.81 4.29
CA ILE A 100 -47.89 -11.98 5.60
C ILE A 100 -48.22 -13.33 6.27
N ASP A 101 -49.34 -13.96 5.92
CA ASP A 101 -49.79 -15.27 6.41
C ASP A 101 -48.89 -16.46 5.98
N ASP A 102 -48.15 -16.33 4.87
CA ASP A 102 -47.17 -17.31 4.37
C ASP A 102 -45.73 -17.05 4.88
N GLY A 103 -45.53 -15.99 5.67
CA GLY A 103 -44.22 -15.61 6.20
C GLY A 103 -43.71 -16.51 7.35
N PRO A 104 -42.40 -16.45 7.69
CA PRO A 104 -41.82 -17.22 8.79
C PRO A 104 -42.56 -17.01 10.11
N GLU A 105 -42.70 -18.07 10.93
CA GLU A 105 -43.48 -18.04 12.18
C GLU A 105 -43.08 -16.90 13.12
N VAL A 106 -41.78 -16.63 13.29
CA VAL A 106 -41.29 -15.54 14.13
C VAL A 106 -41.71 -14.17 13.60
N ILE A 107 -41.70 -13.97 12.27
CA ILE A 107 -42.11 -12.73 11.62
C ILE A 107 -43.60 -12.48 11.82
N ARG A 108 -44.43 -13.52 11.66
CA ARG A 108 -45.87 -13.45 11.93
C ARG A 108 -46.15 -13.16 13.41
N SER A 109 -45.43 -13.80 14.32
CA SER A 109 -45.58 -13.60 15.76
C SER A 109 -45.19 -12.17 16.17
N LEU A 110 -44.10 -11.64 15.59
CA LEU A 110 -43.68 -10.26 15.79
C LEU A 110 -44.71 -9.28 15.21
N TYR A 111 -45.27 -9.53 14.04
CA TYR A 111 -46.33 -8.69 13.45
C TYR A 111 -47.56 -8.61 14.35
N VAL A 112 -48.09 -9.75 14.80
CA VAL A 112 -49.25 -9.80 15.72
C VAL A 112 -48.96 -9.03 17.00
N PHE A 113 -47.77 -9.19 17.57
CA PHE A 113 -47.35 -8.46 18.76
C PHE A 113 -47.27 -6.94 18.50
N LEU A 114 -46.66 -6.51 17.40
CA LEU A 114 -46.50 -5.10 17.07
C LEU A 114 -47.83 -4.44 16.71
N CYS A 115 -48.76 -5.12 16.05
CA CYS A 115 -50.14 -4.64 15.86
C CYS A 115 -50.89 -4.43 17.19
N SER A 116 -50.55 -5.19 18.23
CA SER A 116 -51.15 -5.01 19.57
C SER A 116 -50.53 -3.85 20.36
N CYS A 117 -49.41 -3.29 19.88
CA CYS A 117 -48.73 -2.19 20.55
C CYS A 117 -49.40 -0.84 20.25
N ASP A 118 -49.34 0.07 21.22
CA ASP A 118 -49.78 1.44 21.02
C ASP A 118 -48.76 2.25 20.19
N GLN A 119 -49.21 3.38 19.64
CA GLN A 119 -48.37 4.27 18.83
C GLN A 119 -47.09 4.71 19.56
N ARG A 120 -47.14 4.82 20.89
CA ARG A 120 -45.98 5.19 21.72
C ARG A 120 -44.90 4.14 21.73
N ARG A 121 -45.26 2.86 21.93
CA ARG A 121 -44.32 1.74 21.89
C ARG A 121 -43.70 1.57 20.50
N ILE A 122 -44.50 1.72 19.44
CA ILE A 122 -43.98 1.71 18.06
C ILE A 122 -42.98 2.85 17.83
N ALA A 123 -43.27 4.06 18.31
CA ALA A 123 -42.33 5.18 18.21
C ALA A 123 -41.06 4.97 19.05
N ILE A 124 -41.14 4.32 20.21
CA ILE A 124 -39.96 3.94 21.01
C ILE A 124 -39.11 2.89 20.27
N LEU A 125 -39.76 1.92 19.63
CA LEU A 125 -39.08 0.91 18.82
C LEU A 125 -38.29 1.56 17.68
N SER A 126 -38.95 2.37 16.85
CA SER A 126 -38.35 2.93 15.63
C SER A 126 -37.38 4.08 15.89
N SER A 127 -37.69 4.98 16.83
CA SER A 127 -36.89 6.22 17.05
C SER A 127 -35.78 6.06 18.08
N ARG A 128 -35.67 4.91 18.74
CA ARG A 128 -34.70 4.70 19.82
C ARG A 128 -34.11 3.30 19.89
N VAL A 129 -34.92 2.24 19.84
CA VAL A 129 -34.37 0.87 19.98
C VAL A 129 -33.65 0.42 18.71
N LEU A 130 -34.21 0.73 17.53
CA LEU A 130 -33.69 0.28 16.22
C LEU A 130 -33.15 1.44 15.37
N ALA A 131 -33.02 2.63 15.94
CA ALA A 131 -32.50 3.81 15.26
C ALA A 131 -30.97 3.81 15.26
N ASP A 132 -30.35 4.11 14.11
CA ASP A 132 -28.90 4.30 14.02
C ASP A 132 -28.41 5.49 14.90
N ASP A 133 -29.23 6.54 15.04
CA ASP A 133 -29.03 7.66 15.96
C ASP A 133 -30.17 7.72 17.00
N PRO A 134 -30.04 7.00 18.13
CA PRO A 134 -31.14 6.80 19.05
C PRO A 134 -31.45 8.06 19.88
N LYS A 135 -32.67 8.58 19.76
CA LYS A 135 -33.15 9.71 20.57
C LYS A 135 -33.02 9.41 22.06
N THR A 136 -32.64 10.40 22.86
CA THR A 136 -32.52 10.23 24.31
C THR A 136 -33.89 10.01 24.97
N LEU A 137 -33.89 9.38 26.16
CA LEU A 137 -35.11 9.20 26.96
C LEU A 137 -35.82 10.54 27.29
N ASP A 138 -35.06 11.63 27.38
CA ASP A 138 -35.60 12.97 27.68
C ASP A 138 -36.29 13.58 26.46
N GLU A 139 -35.68 13.45 25.27
CA GLU A 139 -36.28 13.89 24.00
C GLU A 139 -37.56 13.12 23.70
N MET A 140 -37.54 11.79 23.83
CA MET A 140 -38.72 10.93 23.70
C MET A 140 -39.82 11.29 24.71
N GLY A 141 -39.43 11.61 25.95
CA GLY A 141 -40.37 12.03 26.98
C GLY A 141 -41.09 13.34 26.62
N LYS A 142 -40.34 14.32 26.10
CA LYS A 142 -40.90 15.60 25.64
C LYS A 142 -41.84 15.43 24.44
N GLU A 143 -41.44 14.64 23.44
CA GLU A 143 -42.26 14.39 22.24
C GLU A 143 -43.56 13.66 22.55
N GLN A 144 -43.52 12.67 23.44
CA GLN A 144 -44.70 11.85 23.76
C GLN A 144 -45.51 12.37 24.96
N GLY A 145 -45.09 13.47 25.59
CA GLY A 145 -45.76 14.09 26.73
C GLY A 145 -45.72 13.25 28.01
N VAL A 146 -44.64 12.49 28.23
CA VAL A 146 -44.47 11.60 29.40
C VAL A 146 -43.09 11.80 30.05
N THR A 147 -42.91 11.29 31.27
CA THR A 147 -41.62 11.43 31.96
C THR A 147 -40.55 10.53 31.33
N ARG A 148 -39.27 10.95 31.45
CA ARG A 148 -38.09 10.13 31.08
C ARG A 148 -38.16 8.72 31.65
N GLU A 149 -38.57 8.61 32.91
CA GLU A 149 -38.70 7.32 33.60
C GLU A 149 -39.82 6.45 33.01
N ARG A 150 -40.92 7.07 32.54
CA ARG A 150 -41.99 6.32 31.86
C ARG A 150 -41.53 5.77 30.51
N ILE A 151 -40.78 6.53 29.72
CA ILE A 151 -40.17 6.01 28.47
C ILE A 151 -39.27 4.82 28.77
N ARG A 152 -38.39 4.93 29.79
CA ARG A 152 -37.49 3.84 30.20
C ARG A 152 -38.25 2.56 30.58
N GLN A 153 -39.37 2.70 31.29
CA GLN A 153 -40.23 1.57 31.66
C GLN A 153 -40.88 0.94 30.43
N LEU A 154 -41.44 1.75 29.52
CA LEU A 154 -42.06 1.27 28.28
C LEU A 154 -41.04 0.57 27.37
N GLU A 155 -39.84 1.12 27.23
CA GLU A 155 -38.73 0.51 26.47
C GLU A 155 -38.34 -0.85 27.08
N LYS A 156 -38.20 -0.93 28.40
CA LYS A 156 -37.87 -2.19 29.09
C LYS A 156 -38.99 -3.24 28.92
N GLU A 157 -40.25 -2.85 29.09
CA GLU A 157 -41.40 -3.73 28.86
C GLU A 157 -41.42 -4.25 27.42
N LEU A 158 -41.23 -3.35 26.45
CA LEU A 158 -41.19 -3.67 25.02
C LEU A 158 -40.07 -4.65 24.70
N LYS A 159 -38.83 -4.38 25.12
CA LYS A 159 -37.69 -5.30 24.94
C LYS A 159 -37.98 -6.66 25.54
N THR A 160 -38.52 -6.71 26.77
CA THR A 160 -38.88 -7.98 27.44
C THR A 160 -39.89 -8.81 26.63
N GLN A 161 -40.91 -8.15 26.08
CA GLN A 161 -41.94 -8.83 25.29
C GLN A 161 -41.40 -9.31 23.94
N LEU A 162 -40.60 -8.49 23.25
CA LEU A 162 -39.93 -8.86 22.00
C LEU A 162 -38.98 -10.05 22.20
N THR A 163 -38.18 -10.03 23.28
CA THR A 163 -37.33 -11.17 23.66
C THR A 163 -38.15 -12.44 23.85
N SER A 164 -39.32 -12.37 24.49
CA SER A 164 -40.20 -13.54 24.67
C SER A 164 -40.67 -14.10 23.33
N VAL A 165 -41.17 -13.24 22.43
CA VAL A 165 -41.67 -13.66 21.11
C VAL A 165 -40.57 -14.36 20.29
N ILE A 166 -39.34 -13.84 20.33
CA ILE A 166 -38.21 -14.42 19.60
C ILE A 166 -37.74 -15.72 20.28
N ALA A 167 -37.70 -15.76 21.61
CA ALA A 167 -37.29 -16.95 22.37
C ALA A 167 -38.25 -18.14 22.25
N ASP A 168 -39.53 -17.88 22.02
CA ASP A 168 -40.54 -18.91 21.76
C ASP A 168 -40.45 -19.50 20.34
N SER A 169 -39.61 -18.92 19.47
CA SER A 169 -39.35 -19.40 18.11
C SER A 169 -38.01 -20.14 17.99
N ASP A 170 -37.81 -20.84 16.87
CA ASP A 170 -36.53 -21.53 16.57
C ASP A 170 -35.36 -20.59 16.22
N THR A 171 -35.58 -19.27 16.15
CA THR A 171 -34.58 -18.27 15.72
C THR A 171 -33.27 -18.39 16.49
N MET A 172 -33.32 -18.48 17.82
CA MET A 172 -32.10 -18.57 18.65
C MET A 172 -31.41 -19.93 18.51
N THR A 173 -32.15 -20.98 18.17
CA THR A 173 -31.59 -22.31 17.91
C THR A 173 -30.86 -22.31 16.56
N GLN A 174 -31.46 -21.72 15.53
CA GLN A 174 -30.84 -21.56 14.21
C GLN A 174 -29.55 -20.72 14.29
N LEU A 175 -29.54 -19.64 15.07
CA LEU A 175 -28.32 -18.85 15.31
C LEU A 175 -27.20 -19.67 15.97
N ARG A 176 -27.51 -20.48 16.99
CA ARG A 176 -26.51 -21.36 17.62
C ARG A 176 -25.97 -22.41 16.64
N ASP A 177 -26.84 -22.95 15.80
CA ASP A 177 -26.42 -23.95 14.81
C ASP A 177 -25.60 -23.32 13.69
N LEU A 178 -25.92 -22.09 13.25
CA LEU A 178 -25.11 -21.30 12.31
C LEU A 178 -23.68 -21.12 12.83
N PHE A 179 -23.51 -20.58 14.05
CA PHE A 179 -22.17 -20.39 14.63
C PHE A 179 -21.44 -21.70 14.91
N ARG A 180 -22.16 -22.79 15.22
CA ARG A 180 -21.54 -24.12 15.38
C ARG A 180 -21.02 -24.69 14.05
N GLN A 181 -21.73 -24.44 12.94
CA GLN A 181 -21.38 -24.98 11.63
C GLN A 181 -20.31 -24.15 10.93
N GLU A 182 -20.46 -22.82 10.94
CA GLU A 182 -19.62 -21.89 10.17
C GLU A 182 -18.46 -21.32 11.00
N GLY A 183 -18.55 -21.39 12.32
CA GLY A 183 -17.63 -20.75 13.26
C GLY A 183 -18.14 -19.40 13.76
N GLU A 184 -17.43 -18.83 14.74
CA GLU A 184 -17.81 -17.58 15.43
C GLU A 184 -17.63 -16.32 14.58
N ILE A 185 -16.96 -16.41 13.43
CA ILE A 185 -16.67 -15.30 12.52
C ILE A 185 -16.92 -15.76 11.08
N LEU A 186 -17.81 -15.06 10.37
CA LEU A 186 -18.11 -15.35 8.98
C LEU A 186 -18.53 -14.10 8.19
N PRO A 187 -18.38 -14.09 6.86
CA PRO A 187 -18.90 -13.01 6.02
C PRO A 187 -20.42 -12.89 6.16
N GLN A 188 -20.93 -11.66 6.17
CA GLN A 188 -22.35 -11.34 6.29
C GLN A 188 -23.19 -12.02 5.20
N ASP A 189 -22.73 -11.99 3.94
CA ASP A 189 -23.45 -12.62 2.83
C ASP A 189 -23.62 -14.13 3.04
N LYS A 190 -22.60 -14.79 3.62
CA LYS A 190 -22.64 -16.22 3.92
C LYS A 190 -23.59 -16.51 5.07
N ALA A 191 -23.63 -15.65 6.09
CA ALA A 191 -24.62 -15.76 7.17
C ALA A 191 -26.05 -15.65 6.63
N PHE A 192 -26.29 -14.71 5.71
CA PHE A 192 -27.61 -14.50 5.10
C PHE A 192 -28.02 -15.63 4.17
N GLN A 193 -27.08 -16.27 3.47
CA GLN A 193 -27.36 -17.46 2.67
C GLN A 193 -27.78 -18.66 3.53
N HIS A 194 -27.11 -18.87 4.67
CA HIS A 194 -27.43 -19.99 5.57
C HIS A 194 -28.65 -19.73 6.44
N MET A 195 -28.90 -18.49 6.82
CA MET A 195 -30.06 -18.08 7.60
C MET A 195 -30.76 -16.86 6.94
N PRO A 196 -31.52 -17.07 5.84
CA PRO A 196 -32.25 -15.99 5.16
C PRO A 196 -33.22 -15.25 6.07
N LEU A 197 -33.70 -15.92 7.12
CA LEU A 197 -34.55 -15.34 8.16
C LEU A 197 -33.95 -14.06 8.80
N LEU A 198 -32.62 -13.92 8.81
CA LEU A 198 -31.95 -12.74 9.35
C LEU A 198 -32.29 -11.46 8.57
N VAL A 199 -32.45 -11.56 7.25
CA VAL A 199 -32.71 -10.41 6.37
C VAL A 199 -34.20 -10.14 6.15
N GLU A 200 -35.08 -11.01 6.66
CA GLU A 200 -36.52 -10.77 6.65
C GLU A 200 -36.86 -9.53 7.48
N ASN A 201 -37.66 -8.63 6.91
CA ASN A 201 -38.03 -7.41 7.60
C ASN A 201 -39.07 -7.69 8.69
N VAL A 202 -38.84 -7.13 9.87
CA VAL A 202 -39.81 -7.07 10.95
C VAL A 202 -40.92 -6.09 10.54
N PRO A 203 -42.17 -6.56 10.38
CA PRO A 203 -43.27 -5.72 9.93
C PRO A 203 -43.51 -4.53 10.86
N ILE A 204 -44.07 -3.43 10.34
CA ILE A 204 -44.27 -2.14 11.03
C ILE A 204 -42.97 -1.38 11.33
N ALA A 205 -41.93 -2.06 11.79
CA ALA A 205 -40.62 -1.45 12.02
C ALA A 205 -39.80 -1.27 10.74
N ASP A 206 -40.04 -2.12 9.73
CA ASP A 206 -39.35 -2.15 8.43
C ASP A 206 -37.82 -2.23 8.55
N VAL A 207 -37.36 -3.10 9.45
CA VAL A 207 -35.95 -3.36 9.69
C VAL A 207 -35.68 -4.85 9.70
N PRO A 208 -34.52 -5.31 9.21
CA PRO A 208 -34.18 -6.73 9.21
C PRO A 208 -34.20 -7.34 10.60
N LEU A 209 -34.62 -8.61 10.71
CA LEU A 209 -34.68 -9.34 11.98
C LEU A 209 -33.34 -9.32 12.73
N TRP A 210 -32.22 -9.43 12.03
CA TRP A 210 -30.89 -9.44 12.67
C TRP A 210 -30.62 -8.19 13.51
N ARG A 211 -31.08 -7.00 13.06
CA ARG A 211 -30.93 -5.74 13.81
C ARG A 211 -31.69 -5.81 15.13
N LEU A 212 -32.91 -6.33 15.09
CA LEU A 212 -33.73 -6.50 16.29
C LEU A 212 -33.08 -7.48 17.27
N VAL A 213 -32.62 -8.64 16.80
CA VAL A 213 -32.00 -9.65 17.68
C VAL A 213 -30.70 -9.12 18.30
N GLN A 214 -29.87 -8.42 17.52
CA GLN A 214 -28.64 -7.78 18.00
C GLN A 214 -28.93 -6.77 19.12
N GLU A 215 -29.93 -5.90 18.96
CA GLU A 215 -30.28 -4.85 19.95
C GLU A 215 -30.96 -5.36 21.23
N LEU A 216 -31.45 -6.60 21.20
CA LEU A 216 -32.00 -7.29 22.37
C LEU A 216 -30.92 -8.01 23.19
N GLU A 217 -29.68 -8.09 22.71
CA GLU A 217 -28.54 -8.76 23.36
C GLU A 217 -28.85 -10.20 23.83
N MET A 218 -29.63 -10.94 23.03
CA MET A 218 -30.01 -12.33 23.33
C MET A 218 -28.86 -13.30 23.06
N GLU A 219 -28.81 -14.45 23.77
CA GLU A 219 -27.74 -15.45 23.60
C GLU A 219 -28.06 -16.49 22.49
N PRO A 220 -27.16 -16.72 21.51
CA PRO A 220 -25.80 -16.16 21.42
C PRO A 220 -25.79 -14.70 20.98
N ARG A 221 -25.02 -13.87 21.69
CA ARG A 221 -24.76 -12.48 21.26
C ARG A 221 -24.00 -12.49 19.94
N PHE A 222 -24.28 -11.51 19.10
CA PHE A 222 -23.54 -11.30 17.86
C PHE A 222 -23.60 -9.84 17.43
N GLU A 223 -22.71 -9.48 16.53
CA GLU A 223 -22.69 -8.20 15.85
C GLU A 223 -22.55 -8.41 14.35
N ILE A 224 -23.35 -7.70 13.54
CA ILE A 224 -23.16 -7.58 12.09
C ILE A 224 -22.77 -6.14 11.77
N ALA A 225 -21.55 -5.94 11.29
CA ALA A 225 -21.06 -4.68 10.76
C ALA A 225 -19.92 -4.89 9.77
N ASP A 226 -19.70 -3.91 8.89
CA ASP A 226 -18.62 -3.91 7.90
C ASP A 226 -18.54 -5.17 7.00
N GLY A 227 -19.68 -5.81 6.72
CA GLY A 227 -19.74 -7.04 5.92
C GLY A 227 -19.39 -8.32 6.68
N TRP A 228 -19.29 -8.26 8.01
CA TRP A 228 -18.95 -9.40 8.87
C TRP A 228 -20.05 -9.66 9.90
N MET A 229 -20.20 -10.93 10.27
CA MET A 229 -20.94 -11.38 11.43
C MET A 229 -19.96 -12.03 12.41
N ALA A 230 -19.99 -11.60 13.67
CA ALA A 230 -19.10 -12.11 14.71
C ALA A 230 -19.86 -12.34 16.03
N ALA A 231 -19.55 -13.43 16.72
CA ALA A 231 -20.02 -13.73 18.06
C ALA A 231 -18.85 -13.69 19.08
N PRO A 232 -18.99 -13.02 20.24
CA PRO A 232 -20.15 -12.23 20.67
C PRO A 232 -20.22 -10.82 20.03
N SER A 233 -19.08 -10.29 19.58
CA SER A 233 -18.99 -9.00 18.87
C SER A 233 -17.78 -8.98 17.93
N ILE A 234 -17.70 -8.00 17.04
CA ILE A 234 -16.54 -7.81 16.15
C ILE A 234 -15.29 -7.44 16.97
N GLU A 235 -15.45 -6.67 18.04
CA GLU A 235 -14.35 -6.29 18.92
C GLU A 235 -13.79 -7.51 19.68
N ASP A 236 -14.66 -8.36 20.21
CA ASP A 236 -14.26 -9.59 20.90
C ASP A 236 -13.57 -10.57 19.95
N ALA A 237 -14.10 -10.71 18.73
CA ALA A 237 -13.49 -11.52 17.68
C ALA A 237 -12.08 -11.01 17.30
N LYS A 238 -11.89 -9.68 17.22
CA LYS A 238 -10.58 -9.06 17.00
C LYS A 238 -9.63 -9.36 18.16
N HIS A 239 -10.10 -9.28 19.41
CA HIS A 239 -9.29 -9.59 20.58
C HIS A 239 -8.86 -11.06 20.61
N PHE A 240 -9.81 -11.98 20.42
CA PHE A 240 -9.57 -13.43 20.42
C PHE A 240 -8.55 -13.86 19.36
N VAL A 241 -8.69 -13.34 18.14
CA VAL A 241 -7.75 -13.64 17.05
C VAL A 241 -6.36 -13.09 17.36
N ASN A 242 -6.24 -11.87 17.90
CA ASN A 242 -4.95 -11.33 18.33
C ASN A 242 -4.30 -12.19 19.41
N GLU A 243 -5.05 -12.61 20.42
CA GLU A 243 -4.55 -13.40 21.55
C GLU A 243 -4.08 -14.78 21.10
N THR A 244 -4.91 -15.49 20.34
CA THR A 244 -4.65 -16.85 19.85
C THR A 244 -3.50 -16.87 18.85
N LEU A 245 -3.48 -15.93 17.91
CA LEU A 245 -2.36 -15.86 16.96
C LEU A 245 -1.06 -15.48 17.66
N SER A 246 -1.11 -14.59 18.65
CA SER A 246 0.10 -14.22 19.41
C SER A 246 0.71 -15.41 20.17
N SER A 247 -0.10 -16.35 20.66
CA SER A 247 0.41 -17.56 21.32
C SER A 247 1.03 -18.55 20.35
N ASP A 248 0.52 -18.61 19.11
CA ASP A 248 0.94 -19.58 18.09
C ASP A 248 2.11 -19.07 17.22
N ALA A 249 2.47 -17.80 17.36
CA ALA A 249 3.53 -17.18 16.58
C ALA A 249 4.89 -17.85 16.83
N ASN A 250 5.61 -18.16 15.75
CA ASN A 250 6.97 -18.66 15.84
C ASN A 250 7.96 -17.55 16.27
N GLU A 251 9.25 -17.89 16.36
CA GLU A 251 10.32 -16.93 16.74
C GLU A 251 10.43 -15.71 15.81
N PHE A 252 9.89 -15.79 14.59
CA PHE A 252 9.85 -14.69 13.61
C PHE A 252 8.52 -13.92 13.65
N GLY A 253 7.60 -14.26 14.56
CA GLY A 253 6.32 -13.57 14.70
C GLY A 253 5.31 -13.89 13.60
N VAL A 254 5.43 -15.06 12.95
CA VAL A 254 4.51 -15.52 11.91
C VAL A 254 3.74 -16.76 12.33
N VAL A 255 2.47 -16.84 11.89
CA VAL A 255 1.59 -18.00 12.04
C VAL A 255 1.11 -18.44 10.67
N ARG A 256 1.09 -19.75 10.42
CA ARG A 256 0.52 -20.31 9.19
C ARG A 256 -1.01 -20.32 9.28
N ILE A 257 -1.67 -19.71 8.31
CA ILE A 257 -3.11 -19.66 8.15
C ILE A 257 -3.52 -20.79 7.21
N GLY A 258 -4.01 -21.90 7.76
CA GLY A 258 -4.49 -23.05 6.99
C GLY A 258 -3.39 -24.09 6.68
N GLY A 259 -3.74 -25.37 6.86
CA GLY A 259 -2.87 -26.49 6.49
C GLY A 259 -3.01 -27.73 7.37
N ASN A 260 -3.95 -28.60 7.01
CA ASN A 260 -3.77 -30.06 6.96
C ASN A 260 -4.80 -30.63 5.98
N ALA A 261 -4.63 -30.34 4.70
CA ALA A 261 -5.42 -30.93 3.63
C ALA A 261 -4.81 -32.29 3.23
N SER A 262 -5.13 -33.33 3.98
CA SER A 262 -5.04 -34.70 3.51
C SER A 262 -6.45 -35.28 3.41
N HIS A 263 -7.02 -35.17 2.20
CA HIS A 263 -8.14 -35.95 1.66
C HIS A 263 -9.45 -35.96 2.50
N ALA A 264 -10.43 -35.10 2.16
CA ALA A 264 -11.87 -35.45 2.07
C ALA A 264 -12.88 -34.28 1.98
N GLN A 265 -12.49 -33.00 1.90
CA GLN A 265 -13.43 -31.86 1.71
C GLN A 265 -12.66 -30.62 1.22
N SER A 266 -12.33 -30.53 -0.07
CA SER A 266 -11.48 -29.44 -0.59
C SER A 266 -12.17 -28.07 -0.58
N ASP A 267 -13.46 -28.01 -0.89
CA ASP A 267 -14.10 -26.73 -1.25
C ASP A 267 -14.46 -25.89 -0.01
N HIS A 268 -14.97 -26.53 1.06
CA HIS A 268 -15.28 -25.84 2.32
C HIS A 268 -14.04 -25.36 3.09
N ILE A 269 -12.91 -26.07 2.97
CA ILE A 269 -11.67 -25.72 3.66
C ILE A 269 -11.02 -24.50 2.99
N ASP A 270 -11.09 -24.42 1.66
CA ASP A 270 -10.53 -23.31 0.89
C ASP A 270 -11.31 -22.00 1.13
N ASP A 271 -12.65 -22.08 1.18
CA ASP A 271 -13.50 -20.93 1.54
C ASP A 271 -13.27 -20.45 2.98
N SER A 272 -13.09 -21.36 3.93
CA SER A 272 -12.80 -21.00 5.32
C SER A 272 -11.43 -20.32 5.48
N ALA A 273 -10.40 -20.84 4.80
CA ALA A 273 -9.07 -20.22 4.79
C ALA A 273 -9.08 -18.84 4.14
N ARG A 274 -9.80 -18.67 3.02
CA ARG A 274 -9.98 -17.37 2.37
C ARG A 274 -10.71 -16.36 3.25
N ASN A 275 -11.78 -16.79 3.92
CA ASN A 275 -12.53 -15.93 4.85
C ASN A 275 -11.64 -15.50 6.03
N LEU A 276 -10.85 -16.43 6.58
CA LEU A 276 -9.89 -16.10 7.63
C LEU A 276 -8.84 -15.08 7.14
N GLN A 277 -8.30 -15.22 5.92
CA GLN A 277 -7.38 -14.23 5.36
C GLN A 277 -8.03 -12.84 5.19
N LEU A 278 -9.28 -12.77 4.72
CA LEU A 278 -10.03 -11.52 4.60
C LEU A 278 -10.28 -10.89 5.98
N TRP A 279 -10.65 -11.71 6.98
CA TRP A 279 -10.82 -11.26 8.35
C TRP A 279 -9.53 -10.69 8.93
N LEU A 280 -8.41 -11.39 8.78
CA LEU A 280 -7.11 -10.93 9.29
C LEU A 280 -6.69 -9.60 8.66
N ARG A 281 -6.96 -9.42 7.36
CA ARG A 281 -6.74 -8.13 6.68
C ARG A 281 -7.67 -7.05 7.23
N TYR A 282 -8.95 -7.36 7.48
CA TYR A 282 -9.90 -6.45 8.11
C TYR A 282 -9.45 -6.05 9.54
N CYS A 283 -8.83 -6.96 10.28
CA CYS A 283 -8.19 -6.68 11.57
C CYS A 283 -6.90 -5.82 11.46
N GLY A 284 -6.47 -5.46 10.25
CA GLY A 284 -5.25 -4.68 10.01
C GLY A 284 -3.96 -5.50 10.08
N MET A 285 -4.05 -6.84 10.07
CA MET A 285 -2.88 -7.71 10.06
C MET A 285 -2.32 -7.84 8.65
N THR A 286 -0.99 -8.00 8.57
CA THR A 286 -0.33 -8.25 7.29
C THR A 286 -0.37 -9.75 7.01
N VAL A 287 -0.91 -10.13 5.85
CA VAL A 287 -0.96 -11.51 5.38
C VAL A 287 -0.14 -11.63 4.11
N VAL A 288 0.87 -12.51 4.12
CA VAL A 288 1.73 -12.81 2.97
C VAL A 288 1.66 -14.31 2.69
N ASP A 289 1.26 -14.65 1.46
CA ASP A 289 0.92 -16.03 1.08
C ASP A 289 -0.07 -16.63 2.11
N ASP A 290 0.26 -17.78 2.73
CA ASP A 290 -0.56 -18.45 3.74
C ASP A 290 -0.12 -18.12 5.18
N PHE A 291 0.48 -16.96 5.43
CA PHE A 291 1.02 -16.59 6.74
C PHE A 291 0.52 -15.24 7.26
N ALA A 292 0.11 -15.21 8.53
CA ALA A 292 -0.23 -14.01 9.29
C ALA A 292 1.01 -13.46 10.00
N PHE A 293 1.24 -12.15 9.89
CA PHE A 293 2.34 -11.45 10.54
C PHE A 293 1.77 -10.69 11.75
N ILE A 294 2.09 -11.14 12.96
CA ILE A 294 1.43 -10.66 14.20
C ILE A 294 2.28 -9.62 14.92
N SER A 295 3.58 -9.88 15.00
CA SER A 295 4.53 -9.05 15.77
C SER A 295 5.54 -8.31 14.90
N CYS A 296 5.23 -8.10 13.61
CA CYS A 296 6.13 -7.44 12.66
C CYS A 296 6.05 -5.91 12.73
N ARG A 297 6.36 -5.34 13.91
CA ARG A 297 6.23 -3.89 14.16
C ARG A 297 7.43 -3.09 13.62
N SER A 298 8.61 -3.70 13.55
CA SER A 298 9.86 -3.09 13.08
C SER A 298 10.19 -3.42 11.62
N VAL A 299 11.28 -2.90 11.07
CA VAL A 299 11.76 -3.29 9.71
C VAL A 299 12.38 -4.67 9.76
N GLU A 300 13.12 -4.87 10.83
CA GLU A 300 13.91 -6.03 11.22
C GLU A 300 12.99 -7.26 11.33
N ASP A 301 11.93 -7.17 12.13
CA ASP A 301 10.97 -8.25 12.33
C ASP A 301 10.21 -8.59 11.04
N PHE A 302 9.75 -7.56 10.31
CA PHE A 302 9.08 -7.76 9.03
C PHE A 302 9.98 -8.48 8.02
N THR A 303 11.26 -8.09 7.95
CA THR A 303 12.21 -8.69 7.00
C THR A 303 12.53 -10.13 7.37
N ALA A 304 12.77 -10.40 8.65
CA ALA A 304 13.02 -11.77 9.13
C ALA A 304 11.82 -12.68 8.87
N ALA A 305 10.60 -12.21 9.18
CA ALA A 305 9.35 -12.89 8.88
C ALA A 305 9.17 -13.16 7.37
N LEU A 306 9.41 -12.16 6.53
CA LEU A 306 9.29 -12.30 5.08
C LEU A 306 10.30 -13.29 4.51
N LEU A 307 11.56 -13.26 4.97
CA LEU A 307 12.58 -14.22 4.56
C LEU A 307 12.20 -15.64 4.98
N TYR A 308 11.67 -15.82 6.18
CA TYR A 308 11.16 -17.11 6.65
C TYR A 308 10.03 -17.64 5.75
N VAL A 309 9.04 -16.80 5.45
CA VAL A 309 7.88 -17.19 4.63
C VAL A 309 8.27 -17.51 3.18
N LYS A 310 9.19 -16.73 2.59
CA LYS A 310 9.63 -16.95 1.20
C LYS A 310 10.64 -18.09 1.05
N ASP A 311 11.26 -18.52 2.15
CA ASP A 311 12.24 -19.62 2.22
C ASP A 311 13.36 -19.53 1.18
N ARG A 312 13.79 -18.30 0.87
CA ARG A 312 14.90 -18.01 -0.07
C ARG A 312 15.50 -16.63 0.17
N PRO A 313 16.76 -16.38 -0.20
CA PRO A 313 17.32 -15.05 -0.14
C PRO A 313 16.59 -14.05 -1.05
N LEU A 314 16.33 -12.85 -0.53
CA LEU A 314 15.62 -11.76 -1.21
C LEU A 314 16.52 -10.53 -1.40
N THR A 315 16.29 -9.77 -2.47
CA THR A 315 16.94 -8.45 -2.64
C THR A 315 16.28 -7.38 -1.77
N LEU A 316 16.96 -6.26 -1.55
CA LEU A 316 16.36 -5.12 -0.84
C LEU A 316 15.12 -4.58 -1.54
N GLU A 317 15.08 -4.62 -2.87
CA GLU A 317 13.92 -4.20 -3.66
C GLU A 317 12.74 -5.16 -3.49
N GLU A 318 12.98 -6.48 -3.49
CA GLU A 318 11.93 -7.47 -3.20
C GLU A 318 11.34 -7.25 -1.80
N ILE A 319 12.19 -7.01 -0.79
CA ILE A 319 11.75 -6.76 0.59
C ILE A 319 10.99 -5.43 0.68
N ALA A 320 11.49 -4.36 0.08
CA ALA A 320 10.84 -3.04 0.09
C ALA A 320 9.49 -3.03 -0.65
N ASN A 321 9.35 -3.82 -1.71
CA ASN A 321 8.09 -3.96 -2.44
C ASN A 321 7.04 -4.77 -1.68
N ALA A 322 7.47 -5.75 -0.88
CA ALA A 322 6.59 -6.53 -0.03
C ALA A 322 6.17 -5.79 1.26
N ASP A 323 6.95 -4.79 1.69
CA ASP A 323 6.69 -3.99 2.89
C ASP A 323 5.43 -3.12 2.74
N PRO A 324 4.38 -3.33 3.55
CA PRO A 324 3.16 -2.51 3.51
C PRO A 324 3.42 -1.02 3.73
N ARG A 325 4.48 -0.68 4.48
CA ARG A 325 4.87 0.71 4.78
C ARG A 325 5.73 1.34 3.69
N ARG A 326 6.10 0.58 2.64
CA ARG A 326 6.91 1.03 1.49
C ARG A 326 8.15 1.82 1.91
N ARG A 327 8.89 1.32 2.90
CA ARG A 327 10.09 2.01 3.42
C ARG A 327 11.18 2.07 2.34
N ASN A 328 11.99 3.12 2.38
CA ASN A 328 13.04 3.29 1.37
C ASN A 328 14.20 2.29 1.59
N VAL A 329 14.84 1.89 0.47
CA VAL A 329 15.93 0.90 0.43
C VAL A 329 17.12 1.28 1.33
N SER A 330 17.41 2.58 1.50
CA SER A 330 18.52 3.03 2.33
C SER A 330 18.26 2.80 3.82
N SER A 331 17.04 3.05 4.28
CA SER A 331 16.62 2.79 5.66
C SER A 331 16.57 1.30 5.96
N LEU A 332 16.06 0.48 5.03
CA LEU A 332 16.12 -0.98 5.15
C LEU A 332 17.56 -1.47 5.30
N ARG A 333 18.48 -0.99 4.47
CA ARG A 333 19.90 -1.39 4.56
C ARG A 333 20.50 -1.09 5.93
N ASN A 334 20.22 0.08 6.49
CA ASN A 334 20.76 0.48 7.79
C ASN A 334 20.14 -0.31 8.96
N ALA A 335 18.87 -0.68 8.85
CA ALA A 335 18.18 -1.52 9.83
C ALA A 335 18.75 -2.96 9.83
N LEU A 336 18.85 -3.57 8.65
CA LEU A 336 19.36 -4.94 8.50
C LEU A 336 20.84 -5.09 8.86
N ALA A 337 21.63 -4.02 8.77
CA ALA A 337 23.03 -4.05 9.20
C ALA A 337 23.20 -4.25 10.73
N LYS A 338 22.13 -4.12 11.52
CA LYS A 338 22.13 -4.26 12.98
C LYS A 338 21.40 -5.49 13.49
N ASP A 339 20.76 -6.28 12.61
CA ASP A 339 19.96 -7.43 13.00
C ASP A 339 20.73 -8.74 12.77
N ASP A 340 21.14 -9.40 13.85
CA ASP A 340 21.91 -10.65 13.82
C ASP A 340 21.14 -11.84 13.22
N ARG A 341 19.81 -11.74 13.05
CA ARG A 341 18.97 -12.77 12.41
C ARG A 341 19.10 -12.75 10.89
N VAL A 342 19.54 -11.63 10.30
CA VAL A 342 19.59 -11.42 8.85
C VAL A 342 21.03 -11.18 8.42
N ILE A 343 21.55 -12.06 7.57
CA ILE A 343 22.87 -11.94 6.99
C ILE A 343 22.77 -11.58 5.51
N ARG A 344 23.73 -10.77 5.04
CA ARG A 344 23.88 -10.55 3.61
C ARG A 344 24.55 -11.77 3.02
N VAL A 345 23.93 -12.44 2.05
CA VAL A 345 24.45 -13.68 1.43
C VAL A 345 25.00 -13.46 0.02
N SER A 346 24.78 -12.27 -0.56
CA SER A 346 25.40 -11.87 -1.83
C SER A 346 25.54 -10.34 -1.97
N LYS A 347 25.91 -9.85 -3.16
CA LYS A 347 26.02 -8.41 -3.43
C LYS A 347 24.71 -7.64 -3.15
N ASP A 348 23.55 -8.25 -3.30
CA ASP A 348 22.25 -7.57 -3.13
C ASP A 348 21.21 -8.38 -2.37
N LYS A 349 21.47 -9.67 -2.09
CA LYS A 349 20.54 -10.54 -1.36
C LYS A 349 20.87 -10.71 0.11
N TYR A 350 19.81 -10.83 0.89
CA TYR A 350 19.80 -11.07 2.32
C TYR A 350 19.08 -12.39 2.60
N GLY A 351 19.53 -13.12 3.61
CA GLY A 351 18.97 -14.39 4.05
C GLY A 351 19.00 -14.52 5.57
N LEU A 352 18.30 -15.53 6.10
CA LEU A 352 18.31 -15.78 7.54
C LEU A 352 19.63 -16.43 7.97
N SER A 353 20.17 -16.01 9.12
CA SER A 353 21.39 -16.59 9.69
C SER A 353 21.23 -18.07 10.01
N VAL A 354 20.02 -18.50 10.41
CA VAL A 354 19.68 -19.90 10.70
C VAL A 354 19.82 -20.83 9.49
N TRP A 355 19.77 -20.31 8.26
CA TRP A 355 19.99 -21.11 7.05
C TRP A 355 21.43 -21.62 6.92
N GLY A 356 22.36 -21.12 7.74
CA GLY A 356 23.76 -21.54 7.71
C GLY A 356 24.48 -21.15 6.41
N MET A 357 23.93 -20.20 5.65
CA MET A 357 24.57 -19.68 4.45
C MET A 357 25.81 -18.88 4.83
N PRO A 358 26.89 -18.92 4.02
CA PRO A 358 28.05 -18.09 4.27
C PRO A 358 27.67 -16.61 4.13
N GLU A 359 28.04 -15.80 5.12
CA GLU A 359 27.91 -14.35 5.03
C GLU A 359 28.78 -13.82 3.88
N TYR A 360 28.18 -13.02 3.02
CA TYR A 360 28.85 -12.35 1.92
C TYR A 360 29.85 -11.34 2.48
N SER A 361 31.13 -11.68 2.37
CA SER A 361 32.20 -10.73 2.61
C SER A 361 32.72 -10.17 1.28
N THR A 362 33.16 -8.91 1.31
CA THR A 362 33.83 -8.30 0.16
C THR A 362 35.15 -9.03 -0.13
N ILE A 363 35.72 -8.90 -1.33
CA ILE A 363 37.03 -9.50 -1.67
C ILE A 363 38.08 -9.19 -0.57
N ARG A 364 38.09 -7.96 -0.05
CA ARG A 364 38.97 -7.55 1.06
C ARG A 364 38.66 -8.31 2.35
N GLY A 365 37.39 -8.47 2.70
CA GLY A 365 36.97 -9.25 3.86
C GLY A 365 37.41 -10.71 3.77
N GLU A 366 37.28 -11.33 2.60
CA GLU A 366 37.75 -12.70 2.39
C GLU A 366 39.27 -12.81 2.50
N ILE A 367 40.03 -11.90 1.89
CA ILE A 367 41.50 -11.86 2.03
C ILE A 367 41.87 -11.76 3.51
N GLN A 368 41.26 -10.82 4.23
CA GLN A 368 41.50 -10.61 5.65
C GLN A 368 41.19 -11.86 6.48
N ARG A 369 40.04 -12.48 6.27
CA ARG A 369 39.62 -13.72 6.95
C ARG A 369 40.62 -14.87 6.71
N ILE A 370 41.09 -15.03 5.47
CA ILE A 370 42.08 -16.06 5.12
C ILE A 370 43.42 -15.78 5.81
N LEU A 371 43.89 -14.54 5.77
CA LEU A 371 45.13 -14.15 6.46
C LEU A 371 45.02 -14.37 7.97
N ASP A 372 43.93 -13.96 8.61
CA ASP A 372 43.73 -14.11 10.05
C ASP A 372 43.68 -15.59 10.47
N ARG A 373 43.02 -16.44 9.67
CA ARG A 373 42.99 -17.90 9.87
C ARG A 373 44.36 -18.54 9.72
N ASN A 374 45.21 -18.01 8.84
CA ASN A 374 46.53 -18.55 8.51
C ASN A 374 47.68 -17.87 9.28
N GLY A 375 47.38 -17.07 10.31
CA GLY A 375 48.40 -16.41 11.14
C GLY A 375 49.11 -15.21 10.49
N GLY A 376 48.45 -14.55 9.53
CA GLY A 376 48.88 -13.28 8.93
C GLY A 376 49.48 -13.39 7.52
N SER A 377 49.57 -14.60 6.95
CA SER A 377 50.10 -14.81 5.59
C SER A 377 49.34 -15.91 4.83
N ALA A 378 49.26 -15.80 3.51
CA ALA A 378 48.67 -16.81 2.64
C ALA A 378 49.37 -16.85 1.27
N ASP A 379 49.41 -18.01 0.63
CA ASP A 379 49.84 -18.13 -0.77
C ASP A 379 48.79 -17.49 -1.69
N LEU A 380 49.23 -16.71 -2.68
CA LEU A 380 48.35 -15.97 -3.57
C LEU A 380 47.47 -16.91 -4.41
N ASP A 381 48.01 -18.02 -4.91
CA ASP A 381 47.27 -18.92 -5.81
C ASP A 381 46.24 -19.75 -5.02
N ASP A 382 46.55 -20.13 -3.78
CA ASP A 382 45.58 -20.74 -2.87
C ASP A 382 44.47 -19.75 -2.47
N LEU A 383 44.86 -18.51 -2.17
CA LEU A 383 43.92 -17.44 -1.82
C LEU A 383 42.98 -17.12 -2.98
N VAL A 384 43.51 -17.00 -4.21
CA VAL A 384 42.69 -16.73 -5.41
C VAL A 384 41.70 -17.86 -5.65
N ARG A 385 42.13 -19.13 -5.55
CA ARG A 385 41.25 -20.30 -5.71
C ARG A 385 40.14 -20.34 -4.66
N GLU A 386 40.45 -20.10 -3.39
CA GLU A 386 39.44 -20.11 -2.32
C GLU A 386 38.41 -18.97 -2.50
N ILE A 387 38.88 -17.75 -2.79
CA ILE A 387 38.00 -16.59 -2.91
C ILE A 387 37.16 -16.66 -4.18
N ALA A 388 37.73 -17.07 -5.31
CA ALA A 388 36.98 -17.23 -6.57
C ALA A 388 35.87 -18.28 -6.44
N GLY A 389 36.14 -19.40 -5.75
CA GLY A 389 35.16 -20.45 -5.50
C GLY A 389 34.01 -20.05 -4.57
N ARG A 390 34.23 -19.12 -3.65
CA ARG A 390 33.21 -18.67 -2.67
C ARG A 390 32.45 -17.41 -3.06
N SER A 391 33.16 -16.40 -3.58
CA SER A 391 32.61 -15.06 -3.79
C SER A 391 32.16 -14.77 -5.22
N GLY A 392 32.52 -15.64 -6.17
CA GLY A 392 32.29 -15.41 -7.61
C GLY A 392 33.08 -14.24 -8.19
N ALA A 393 34.05 -13.69 -7.45
CA ALA A 393 34.92 -12.62 -7.93
C ALA A 393 35.90 -13.14 -8.99
N SER A 394 36.26 -12.29 -9.96
CA SER A 394 37.27 -12.64 -10.95
C SER A 394 38.65 -12.78 -10.29
N GLU A 395 39.44 -13.76 -10.75
CA GLU A 395 40.82 -13.96 -10.27
C GLU A 395 41.64 -12.67 -10.38
N ARG A 396 41.49 -11.95 -11.49
CA ARG A 396 42.15 -10.67 -11.72
C ARG A 396 41.82 -9.64 -10.64
N SER A 397 40.56 -9.53 -10.23
CA SER A 397 40.16 -8.63 -9.15
C SER A 397 40.80 -9.05 -7.82
N ILE A 398 40.80 -10.35 -7.51
CA ILE A 398 41.38 -10.86 -6.26
C ILE A 398 42.87 -10.55 -6.18
N ILE A 399 43.62 -10.81 -7.27
CA ILE A 399 45.05 -10.49 -7.38
C ILE A 399 45.30 -8.99 -7.18
N SER A 400 44.49 -8.13 -7.80
CA SER A 400 44.60 -6.68 -7.63
C SER A 400 44.38 -6.26 -6.18
N TYR A 401 43.34 -6.77 -5.51
CA TYR A 401 43.08 -6.44 -4.10
C TYR A 401 44.17 -6.99 -3.17
N ALA A 402 44.71 -8.18 -3.42
CA ALA A 402 45.79 -8.79 -2.62
C ALA A 402 47.14 -8.05 -2.76
N SER A 403 47.31 -7.28 -3.84
CA SER A 403 48.54 -6.54 -4.14
C SER A 403 48.50 -5.08 -3.68
N ILE A 404 47.40 -4.63 -3.08
CA ILE A 404 47.19 -3.23 -2.67
C ILE A 404 46.80 -3.17 -1.19
N LEU A 405 47.10 -2.04 -0.55
CA LEU A 405 46.78 -1.78 0.85
C LEU A 405 45.32 -2.15 1.23
N PRO A 406 45.12 -2.74 2.42
CA PRO A 406 46.10 -2.96 3.49
C PRO A 406 46.94 -4.24 3.30
N PHE A 407 46.85 -4.89 2.14
CA PHE A 407 47.62 -6.09 1.83
C PHE A 407 48.83 -5.76 0.97
N GLN A 408 49.77 -6.69 0.94
CA GLN A 408 50.90 -6.65 0.03
C GLN A 408 51.19 -8.07 -0.44
N THR A 409 51.57 -8.19 -1.70
CA THR A 409 52.01 -9.46 -2.27
C THR A 409 53.49 -9.37 -2.60
N ALA A 410 54.29 -10.26 -2.02
CA ALA A 410 55.72 -10.38 -2.32
C ALA A 410 56.08 -11.84 -2.54
N ARG A 411 56.70 -12.15 -3.69
CA ARG A 411 57.12 -13.51 -4.07
C ARG A 411 56.00 -14.56 -3.93
N GLY A 412 54.78 -14.21 -4.36
CA GLY A 412 53.62 -15.11 -4.31
C GLY A 412 52.95 -15.22 -2.94
N VAL A 413 53.45 -14.56 -1.90
CA VAL A 413 52.85 -14.57 -0.56
C VAL A 413 52.16 -13.25 -0.27
N VAL A 414 50.89 -13.34 0.13
CA VAL A 414 50.05 -12.23 0.57
C VAL A 414 50.20 -12.06 2.07
N THR A 415 50.48 -10.84 2.53
CA THR A 415 50.56 -10.47 3.96
C THR A 415 49.86 -9.13 4.19
N ARG A 416 49.60 -8.78 5.46
CA ARG A 416 49.23 -7.41 5.82
C ARG A 416 50.46 -6.51 5.67
N ALA A 417 50.29 -5.34 5.05
CA ALA A 417 51.31 -4.31 5.07
C ALA A 417 51.50 -3.81 6.52
N GLY A 418 52.75 -3.62 6.95
CA GLY A 418 53.03 -3.08 8.28
C GLY A 418 52.61 -1.61 8.42
N ASP A 419 52.44 -1.13 9.66
CA ASP A 419 51.94 0.22 9.97
C ASP A 419 52.74 1.35 9.28
N GLU A 420 54.04 1.15 9.04
CA GLU A 420 54.89 2.13 8.33
C GLU A 420 54.57 2.27 6.83
N ARG A 421 53.86 1.30 6.22
CA ARG A 421 53.56 1.24 4.78
C ARG A 421 52.15 1.72 4.41
N MET A 422 51.44 2.39 5.30
CA MET A 422 50.08 2.91 5.02
C MET A 422 50.05 4.17 4.13
N LYS A 423 51.20 4.60 3.59
CA LYS A 423 51.35 5.76 2.69
C LYS A 423 51.50 5.31 1.24
N ALA A 424 51.06 6.14 0.30
CA ALA A 424 51.34 5.86 -1.11
C ALA A 424 52.82 6.13 -1.43
N ASP A 425 53.42 5.33 -2.31
CA ASP A 425 54.84 5.43 -2.69
C ASP A 425 54.96 5.75 -4.18
N ASN A 426 54.36 6.86 -4.60
CA ASN A 426 54.35 7.24 -6.00
C ASN A 426 54.57 8.75 -6.21
N ASP A 427 55.33 9.06 -7.26
CA ASP A 427 55.69 10.42 -7.64
C ASP A 427 54.52 11.13 -8.34
N PRO A 428 53.99 12.25 -7.79
CA PRO A 428 52.95 13.02 -8.44
C PRO A 428 53.31 13.56 -9.84
N TYR A 429 54.59 13.84 -10.11
CA TYR A 429 55.07 14.28 -11.42
C TYR A 429 55.10 13.18 -12.48
N MET A 430 54.79 11.94 -12.11
CA MET A 430 54.63 10.83 -13.05
C MET A 430 53.17 10.46 -13.30
N ALA A 431 52.22 11.06 -12.59
CA ALA A 431 50.80 10.77 -12.76
C ALA A 431 50.22 11.47 -14.00
N ALA A 432 49.57 10.70 -14.87
CA ALA A 432 48.84 11.22 -16.04
C ALA A 432 47.90 12.35 -15.63
N ARG A 433 47.86 13.42 -16.44
CA ARG A 433 46.90 14.54 -16.33
C ARG A 433 46.97 15.34 -15.03
N LEU A 434 47.95 15.07 -14.17
CA LEU A 434 48.20 15.79 -12.93
C LEU A 434 49.38 16.75 -13.13
N PHE A 435 49.12 18.04 -13.00
CA PHE A 435 50.07 19.10 -13.30
C PHE A 435 50.33 19.94 -12.05
N ARG A 436 51.58 20.34 -11.85
CA ARG A 436 51.94 21.30 -10.80
C ARG A 436 51.72 22.72 -11.33
N HIS A 437 50.98 23.54 -10.58
CA HIS A 437 50.70 24.92 -10.92
C HIS A 437 50.96 25.81 -9.71
N HIS A 438 52.09 26.52 -9.67
CA HIS A 438 52.55 27.44 -8.60
C HIS A 438 52.16 27.13 -7.13
N ASP A 439 50.89 27.28 -6.74
CA ASP A 439 50.30 27.11 -5.42
C ASP A 439 49.35 25.90 -5.27
N ALA A 440 49.22 25.07 -6.30
CA ALA A 440 48.25 24.00 -6.36
C ALA A 440 48.69 22.84 -7.28
N TRP A 441 48.01 21.72 -7.11
CA TRP A 441 47.99 20.61 -8.06
C TRP A 441 46.69 20.62 -8.87
N MET A 442 46.83 20.48 -10.18
CA MET A 442 45.75 20.60 -11.16
C MET A 442 45.53 19.26 -11.83
N LEU A 443 44.41 18.59 -11.52
CA LEU A 443 44.05 17.32 -12.13
C LEU A 443 43.05 17.54 -13.25
N ARG A 444 43.46 17.27 -14.49
CA ARG A 444 42.59 17.38 -15.67
C ARG A 444 41.66 16.18 -15.77
N ILE A 445 40.35 16.44 -15.73
CA ILE A 445 39.31 15.41 -15.90
C ILE A 445 38.32 15.80 -17.01
N THR A 446 37.60 14.81 -17.53
CA THR A 446 36.42 15.05 -18.37
C THR A 446 35.16 14.83 -17.55
N LEU A 447 34.25 15.79 -17.58
CA LEU A 447 32.98 15.72 -16.84
C LEU A 447 32.05 14.69 -17.48
N THR A 448 31.54 13.75 -16.69
CA THR A 448 30.66 12.66 -17.16
C THR A 448 29.24 12.85 -16.63
N LYS A 449 28.29 12.05 -17.16
CA LYS A 449 26.92 12.01 -16.63
C LYS A 449 26.87 11.55 -15.16
N ASP A 450 27.83 10.75 -14.71
CA ASP A 450 27.89 10.26 -13.33
C ASP A 450 28.23 11.39 -12.36
N HIS A 451 29.15 12.30 -12.73
CA HIS A 451 29.43 13.50 -11.94
C HIS A 451 28.18 14.39 -11.81
N GLN A 452 27.42 14.56 -12.90
CA GLN A 452 26.17 15.35 -12.88
C GLN A 452 25.07 14.69 -12.02
N ARG A 453 25.01 13.35 -11.99
CA ARG A 453 24.06 12.59 -11.17
C ARG A 453 24.41 12.64 -9.68
N GLY A 454 25.69 12.83 -9.36
CA GLY A 454 26.17 13.02 -7.99
C GLY A 454 27.12 11.93 -7.51
N SER A 455 27.67 11.10 -8.40
CA SER A 455 28.72 10.16 -8.04
C SER A 455 30.03 10.86 -7.70
N GLY A 456 30.79 10.30 -6.76
CA GLY A 456 32.16 10.72 -6.49
C GLY A 456 33.10 10.41 -7.65
N SER A 457 34.31 10.97 -7.62
CA SER A 457 35.34 10.78 -8.65
C SER A 457 36.48 9.92 -8.12
N ILE A 458 37.03 9.03 -8.94
CA ILE A 458 38.26 8.30 -8.62
C ILE A 458 39.45 9.20 -8.95
N LEU A 459 40.36 9.38 -8.00
CA LEU A 459 41.58 10.16 -8.16
C LEU A 459 42.78 9.23 -8.44
N PRO A 460 43.82 9.69 -9.15
CA PRO A 460 45.09 8.97 -9.22
C PRO A 460 45.66 8.71 -7.84
N LEU A 461 46.37 7.59 -7.65
CA LEU A 461 47.00 7.24 -6.37
C LEU A 461 47.95 8.35 -5.86
N ALA A 462 48.55 9.13 -6.77
CA ALA A 462 49.40 10.28 -6.45
C ALA A 462 48.71 11.34 -5.59
N MET A 463 47.39 11.44 -5.68
CA MET A 463 46.63 12.37 -4.87
C MET A 463 46.66 12.01 -3.38
N ALA A 464 46.87 10.74 -3.02
CA ALA A 464 47.11 10.38 -1.62
C ALA A 464 48.40 11.03 -1.11
N ASN A 465 49.46 11.05 -1.92
CA ASN A 465 50.73 11.69 -1.56
C ASN A 465 50.64 13.22 -1.57
N VAL A 466 50.03 13.80 -2.60
CA VAL A 466 49.80 15.25 -2.69
C VAL A 466 49.02 15.75 -1.47
N LEU A 467 47.99 15.01 -1.07
CA LEU A 467 47.11 15.37 0.04
C LEU A 467 47.55 14.74 1.36
N GLY A 468 48.70 14.08 1.45
CA GLY A 468 49.17 13.41 2.68
C GLY A 468 48.13 12.51 3.36
N ILE A 469 47.30 11.82 2.58
CA ILE A 469 46.24 10.93 3.07
C ILE A 469 46.84 9.54 3.28
N ASP A 470 46.83 9.08 4.52
CA ASP A 470 47.13 7.68 4.85
C ASP A 470 45.96 6.76 4.44
N PHE A 471 46.25 5.48 4.19
CA PHE A 471 45.23 4.50 3.86
C PHE A 471 44.17 4.35 4.97
N GLN A 472 42.90 4.30 4.60
CA GLN A 472 41.70 4.48 5.45
C GLN A 472 41.52 5.89 6.03
N GLY A 473 42.37 6.84 5.67
CA GLY A 473 42.26 8.24 6.05
C GLY A 473 41.31 9.04 5.15
N GLU A 474 41.05 10.25 5.63
CA GLU A 474 40.25 11.27 4.96
C GLU A 474 40.96 12.62 5.14
N ARG A 475 40.84 13.48 4.11
CA ARG A 475 41.19 14.90 4.19
C ARG A 475 40.03 15.72 3.67
N VAL A 476 39.74 16.80 4.39
CA VAL A 476 38.67 17.74 4.07
C VAL A 476 39.31 19.01 3.55
N LEU A 477 38.91 19.43 2.35
CA LEU A 477 39.40 20.60 1.66
C LEU A 477 38.33 21.70 1.66
N GLN A 478 38.74 22.93 1.92
CA GLN A 478 37.86 24.09 1.91
C GLN A 478 37.52 24.48 0.47
N SER A 479 36.24 24.70 0.17
CA SER A 479 35.80 25.06 -1.18
C SER A 479 34.70 26.13 -1.15
N PRO A 480 34.59 27.00 -2.18
CA PRO A 480 33.58 28.07 -2.21
C PRO A 480 32.13 27.59 -2.04
N LEU A 481 31.85 26.34 -2.42
CA LEU A 481 30.52 25.72 -2.31
C LEU A 481 30.44 24.69 -1.18
N GLY A 482 31.25 24.85 -0.13
CA GLY A 482 31.30 23.99 1.05
C GLY A 482 32.33 22.85 0.95
N ASP A 483 32.66 22.28 2.10
CA ASP A 483 33.72 21.28 2.29
C ASP A 483 33.73 20.17 1.25
N GLN A 484 34.93 19.88 0.73
CA GLN A 484 35.18 18.83 -0.23
C GLN A 484 36.01 17.72 0.40
N HIS A 485 35.42 16.53 0.47
CA HIS A 485 36.04 15.38 1.10
C HIS A 485 36.84 14.56 0.09
N VAL A 486 38.03 14.13 0.49
CA VAL A 486 38.85 13.14 -0.21
C VAL A 486 39.17 12.02 0.77
N TYR A 487 38.84 10.79 0.42
CA TYR A 487 39.10 9.62 1.28
C TYR A 487 39.81 8.53 0.50
N TRP A 488 40.61 7.72 1.19
CA TRP A 488 41.30 6.61 0.56
C TRP A 488 41.03 5.31 1.30
N ASN A 489 40.09 4.51 0.79
CA ASN A 489 39.73 3.23 1.37
C ASN A 489 39.84 2.07 0.37
N GLY A 490 40.29 2.33 -0.86
CA GLY A 490 40.30 1.36 -1.97
C GLY A 490 41.62 1.33 -2.73
N MET A 491 41.57 0.93 -3.99
CA MET A 491 42.76 0.90 -4.86
C MET A 491 43.29 2.29 -5.19
N SER A 492 42.44 3.30 -5.13
CA SER A 492 42.79 4.70 -5.38
C SER A 492 41.94 5.62 -4.50
N PRO A 493 42.41 6.85 -4.21
CA PRO A 493 41.63 7.83 -3.47
C PRO A 493 40.35 8.20 -4.23
N SER A 494 39.33 8.59 -3.49
CA SER A 494 38.05 9.01 -4.02
C SER A 494 37.71 10.41 -3.53
N LEU A 495 37.30 11.25 -4.46
CA LEU A 495 36.77 12.58 -4.22
C LEU A 495 35.25 12.47 -4.04
N GLY A 496 34.72 13.12 -3.01
CA GLY A 496 33.28 13.32 -2.82
C GLY A 496 32.62 14.00 -4.03
N THR A 497 31.29 14.00 -4.06
CA THR A 497 30.52 14.49 -5.22
C THR A 497 30.84 15.94 -5.58
N ILE A 498 31.08 16.20 -6.87
CA ILE A 498 31.27 17.56 -7.42
C ILE A 498 30.00 18.12 -8.07
N LYS A 499 28.85 17.44 -7.93
CA LYS A 499 27.58 17.85 -8.55
C LYS A 499 27.20 19.30 -8.23
N ARG A 500 27.49 19.74 -7.01
CA ARG A 500 27.16 21.10 -6.54
C ARG A 500 27.84 22.23 -7.31
N PHE A 501 28.93 21.94 -8.03
CA PHE A 501 29.63 22.90 -8.87
C PHE A 501 29.01 23.05 -10.26
N PHE A 502 28.14 22.13 -10.71
CA PHE A 502 27.64 22.15 -12.09
C PHE A 502 26.87 23.42 -12.43
N ASP A 503 25.82 23.72 -11.67
CA ASP A 503 24.95 24.86 -11.98
C ASP A 503 25.65 26.22 -11.75
N PRO A 504 26.34 26.46 -10.60
CA PRO A 504 26.93 27.77 -10.34
C PRO A 504 28.12 28.09 -11.25
N TYR A 505 28.86 27.09 -11.74
CA TYR A 505 30.02 27.28 -12.63
C TYR A 505 29.64 27.04 -14.10
N GLY A 506 28.38 26.73 -14.41
CA GLY A 506 27.91 26.46 -15.77
C GLY A 506 28.58 25.26 -16.43
N LEU A 507 28.93 24.22 -15.66
CA LEU A 507 29.66 23.06 -16.16
C LEU A 507 28.75 22.14 -16.99
N LEU A 508 29.30 21.62 -18.08
CA LEU A 508 28.57 20.73 -19.00
C LEU A 508 29.27 19.37 -19.13
N VAL A 509 28.47 18.31 -19.25
CA VAL A 509 28.98 16.96 -19.52
C VAL A 509 29.76 16.95 -20.83
N GLY A 510 30.90 16.27 -20.84
CA GLY A 510 31.84 16.21 -21.96
C GLY A 510 32.91 17.31 -21.95
N ARG A 511 32.77 18.34 -21.09
CA ARG A 511 33.80 19.38 -20.92
C ARG A 511 34.97 18.87 -20.11
N GLN A 512 36.17 19.34 -20.44
CA GLN A 512 37.34 19.16 -19.60
C GLN A 512 37.47 20.32 -18.62
N VAL A 513 37.86 19.98 -17.39
CA VAL A 513 38.10 20.93 -16.30
C VAL A 513 39.34 20.48 -15.52
N PHE A 514 39.96 21.41 -14.81
CA PHE A 514 40.91 21.07 -13.76
C PHE A 514 40.19 21.02 -12.41
N LEU A 515 40.45 19.96 -11.67
CA LEU A 515 40.24 19.94 -10.24
C LEU A 515 41.49 20.55 -9.60
N ARG A 516 41.34 21.72 -8.97
CA ARG A 516 42.42 22.43 -8.29
C ARG A 516 42.48 21.99 -6.84
N PHE A 517 43.64 21.46 -6.43
CA PHE A 517 43.96 21.10 -5.06
C PHE A 517 45.06 22.05 -4.57
N GLY A 518 44.68 23.07 -3.80
CA GLY A 518 45.62 24.06 -3.26
C GLY A 518 46.52 23.47 -2.19
N ASP A 519 47.74 23.96 -2.10
CA ASP A 519 48.69 23.59 -1.03
C ASP A 519 48.20 24.06 0.36
N ASP A 520 47.25 24.98 0.38
CA ASP A 520 46.60 25.57 1.55
C ASP A 520 45.30 24.86 1.95
N ASP A 521 45.13 23.59 1.55
CA ASP A 521 43.94 22.78 1.80
C ASP A 521 42.65 23.31 1.16
N THR A 522 42.78 24.01 0.04
CA THR A 522 41.63 24.47 -0.76
C THR A 522 41.31 23.53 -1.93
N PHE A 523 40.04 23.53 -2.33
CA PHE A 523 39.55 22.82 -3.51
C PHE A 523 38.67 23.73 -4.36
N ASP A 524 38.89 23.72 -5.67
CA ASP A 524 38.01 24.40 -6.63
C ASP A 524 38.00 23.69 -7.99
N ILE A 525 37.06 24.07 -8.86
CA ILE A 525 36.99 23.58 -10.24
C ILE A 525 37.29 24.74 -11.19
N VAL A 526 38.38 24.59 -11.95
CA VAL A 526 38.82 25.58 -12.92
C VAL A 526 38.47 25.10 -14.33
N PRO A 527 37.60 25.79 -15.09
CA PRO A 527 37.30 25.47 -16.47
C PRO A 527 38.56 25.55 -17.35
N ILE A 528 38.68 24.63 -18.30
CA ILE A 528 39.74 24.70 -19.32
C ILE A 528 39.25 25.52 -20.50
N SER A 529 40.10 26.42 -20.98
CA SER A 529 39.85 27.23 -22.18
C SER A 529 39.53 26.35 -23.40
N MET A 530 38.65 26.83 -24.26
CA MET A 530 38.24 26.11 -25.47
C MET A 530 39.43 25.92 -26.42
N PRO A 531 39.58 24.75 -27.06
CA PRO A 531 40.61 24.55 -28.07
C PRO A 531 40.47 25.59 -29.19
N THR A 532 41.58 26.22 -29.52
CA THR A 532 41.70 27.29 -30.51
C THR A 532 42.21 26.79 -31.85
N SER A 533 42.55 25.49 -31.96
CA SER A 533 43.24 24.87 -33.10
C SER A 533 44.65 25.41 -33.35
N THR A 534 45.23 26.11 -32.37
CA THR A 534 46.67 26.41 -32.34
C THR A 534 47.36 25.44 -31.38
N PRO A 535 48.19 24.49 -31.88
CA PRO A 535 48.61 23.35 -31.06
C PRO A 535 49.33 23.72 -29.76
N LEU A 536 50.24 24.71 -29.77
CA LEU A 536 50.93 25.16 -28.54
C LEU A 536 49.99 25.83 -27.54
N HIS A 537 49.01 26.59 -28.00
CA HIS A 537 48.05 27.23 -27.11
C HIS A 537 47.16 26.17 -26.44
N ASP A 538 46.71 25.19 -27.22
CA ASP A 538 45.87 24.09 -26.73
C ASP A 538 46.68 23.19 -25.76
N ALA A 539 47.96 22.95 -26.03
CA ALA A 539 48.87 22.23 -25.13
C ALA A 539 49.07 22.97 -23.79
N LEU A 540 49.22 24.30 -23.81
CA LEU A 540 49.32 25.12 -22.61
C LEU A 540 48.04 25.07 -21.77
N ALA A 541 46.88 25.26 -22.42
CA ALA A 541 45.58 25.19 -21.76
C ALA A 541 45.35 23.82 -21.11
N MET A 542 45.80 22.74 -21.75
CA MET A 542 45.68 21.37 -21.25
C MET A 542 46.68 21.01 -20.14
N SER A 543 47.76 21.77 -19.98
CA SER A 543 48.84 21.50 -19.00
C SER A 543 48.76 22.36 -17.74
N ALA A 544 47.65 23.09 -17.54
CA ALA A 544 47.49 24.06 -16.45
C ALA A 544 48.57 25.17 -16.45
N CYS A 545 49.10 25.51 -17.61
CA CYS A 545 49.93 26.69 -17.78
C CYS A 545 49.00 27.91 -17.87
N GLY A 546 49.24 28.96 -17.07
CA GLY A 546 48.35 30.13 -17.03
C GLY A 546 48.23 30.85 -18.38
N ASP A 547 47.11 31.55 -18.61
CA ASP A 547 46.78 32.21 -19.89
C ASP A 547 47.76 33.32 -20.32
N SER A 548 48.68 33.73 -19.45
CA SER A 548 49.68 34.79 -19.70
C SER A 548 50.98 34.30 -20.35
N VAL A 549 51.14 32.98 -20.52
CA VAL A 549 52.36 32.39 -21.09
C VAL A 549 52.41 32.62 -22.60
N LYS A 550 53.52 33.19 -23.08
CA LYS A 550 53.74 33.38 -24.52
C LYS A 550 54.04 32.04 -25.19
N PRO A 551 53.62 31.82 -26.44
CA PRO A 551 53.96 30.60 -27.19
C PRO A 551 55.47 30.30 -27.27
N THR A 552 56.32 31.33 -27.18
CA THR A 552 57.79 31.20 -27.16
C THR A 552 58.32 30.49 -25.91
N ASP A 553 57.58 30.55 -24.82
CA ASP A 553 57.98 30.02 -23.51
C ASP A 553 57.18 28.73 -23.18
N ALA A 554 56.41 28.23 -24.15
CA ALA A 554 55.41 27.19 -23.94
C ALA A 554 56.05 25.87 -23.47
N ILE A 555 57.17 25.49 -24.09
CA ILE A 555 57.88 24.24 -23.76
C ILE A 555 58.41 24.30 -22.33
N THR A 556 59.03 25.41 -21.94
CA THR A 556 59.54 25.62 -20.56
C THR A 556 58.41 25.62 -19.55
N ALA A 557 57.29 26.29 -19.85
CA ALA A 557 56.13 26.30 -18.97
C ALA A 557 55.54 24.89 -18.77
N ILE A 558 55.38 24.12 -19.84
CA ILE A 558 54.89 22.73 -19.75
C ILE A 558 55.89 21.87 -18.98
N ALA A 559 57.19 22.02 -19.24
CA ALA A 559 58.26 21.30 -18.53
C ALA A 559 58.14 21.46 -17.01
N HIS A 560 57.94 22.70 -16.52
CA HIS A 560 57.76 22.99 -15.10
C HIS A 560 56.58 22.24 -14.49
N THR A 561 55.45 22.21 -15.19
CA THR A 561 54.23 21.57 -14.66
C THR A 561 54.37 20.06 -14.48
N ILE A 562 55.31 19.43 -15.17
CA ILE A 562 55.60 17.99 -15.12
C ILE A 562 56.95 17.67 -14.45
N GLY A 563 57.52 18.65 -13.73
CA GLY A 563 58.71 18.46 -12.88
C GLY A 563 60.00 18.26 -13.68
N LEU A 564 60.14 18.97 -14.78
CA LEU A 564 61.35 19.05 -15.59
C LEU A 564 62.01 20.44 -15.43
N ASP A 565 63.34 20.48 -15.59
CA ASP A 565 64.15 21.70 -15.48
C ASP A 565 63.96 22.66 -16.67
N ASP A 566 64.25 23.95 -16.48
CA ASP A 566 64.05 25.03 -17.46
C ASP A 566 64.75 24.80 -18.80
N ASP A 567 65.89 24.12 -18.77
CA ASP A 567 66.78 23.79 -19.88
C ASP A 567 66.42 22.48 -20.60
N SER A 568 65.25 21.91 -20.30
CA SER A 568 64.73 20.72 -20.98
C SER A 568 64.39 20.98 -22.46
N THR A 569 64.86 20.08 -23.33
CA THR A 569 64.55 20.14 -24.77
C THR A 569 63.11 19.69 -25.06
N THR A 570 62.55 20.10 -26.21
CA THR A 570 61.22 19.68 -26.65
C THR A 570 61.05 18.16 -26.69
N ASP A 571 62.04 17.42 -27.20
CA ASP A 571 62.03 15.96 -27.22
C ASP A 571 61.94 15.34 -25.81
N THR A 572 62.59 15.97 -24.82
CA THR A 572 62.55 15.52 -23.42
C THR A 572 61.15 15.72 -22.85
N VAL A 573 60.51 16.85 -23.14
CA VAL A 573 59.13 17.15 -22.72
C VAL A 573 58.14 16.17 -23.36
N ILE A 574 58.22 15.95 -24.69
CA ILE A 574 57.37 14.97 -25.41
C ILE A 574 57.56 13.58 -24.81
N THR A 575 58.80 13.15 -24.58
CA THR A 575 59.10 11.83 -24.00
C THR A 575 58.51 11.68 -22.59
N ARG A 576 58.60 12.73 -21.75
CA ARG A 576 58.01 12.72 -20.41
C ARG A 576 56.48 12.66 -20.46
N LEU A 577 55.84 13.43 -21.33
CA LEU A 577 54.39 13.44 -21.53
C LEU A 577 53.89 12.06 -21.97
N ARG A 578 54.52 11.45 -22.98
CA ARG A 578 54.19 10.08 -23.43
C ARG A 578 54.36 9.04 -22.32
N LYS A 579 55.45 9.13 -21.53
CA LYS A 579 55.68 8.22 -20.40
C LYS A 579 54.62 8.35 -19.30
N ARG A 580 54.06 9.55 -19.11
CA ARG A 580 52.95 9.82 -18.19
C ARG A 580 51.59 9.36 -18.73
N GLY A 581 51.47 9.12 -20.04
CA GLY A 581 50.18 8.85 -20.71
C GLY A 581 49.41 10.12 -21.10
N ASP A 582 50.11 11.25 -21.19
CA ASP A 582 49.60 12.54 -21.68
C ASP A 582 49.88 12.69 -23.19
N ASP A 583 49.56 11.64 -23.98
CA ASP A 583 49.84 11.59 -25.43
C ASP A 583 49.12 12.69 -26.19
N ASP A 584 47.94 13.10 -25.73
CA ASP A 584 47.16 14.18 -26.35
C ASP A 584 47.87 15.54 -26.30
N ILE A 585 48.62 15.81 -25.23
CA ILE A 585 49.46 17.01 -25.12
C ILE A 585 50.76 16.82 -25.90
N ALA A 586 51.35 15.61 -25.83
CA ALA A 586 52.58 15.29 -26.56
C ALA A 586 52.41 15.51 -28.07
N ASP A 587 51.30 15.05 -28.65
CA ASP A 587 51.01 15.19 -30.08
C ASP A 587 50.76 16.66 -30.50
N LEU A 588 50.18 17.48 -29.61
CA LEU A 588 50.03 18.92 -29.85
C LEU A 588 51.39 19.65 -29.82
N VAL A 589 52.30 19.24 -28.95
CA VAL A 589 53.66 19.79 -28.91
C VAL A 589 54.46 19.33 -30.14
N ASP A 590 54.36 18.05 -30.52
CA ASP A 590 55.04 17.45 -31.68
C ASP A 590 54.57 18.08 -33.00
N SER A 591 53.27 18.42 -33.11
CA SER A 591 52.71 19.07 -34.32
C SER A 591 53.03 20.55 -34.47
N ALA A 592 53.60 21.19 -33.44
CA ALA A 592 53.95 22.61 -33.45
C ALA A 592 55.42 22.91 -33.78
N VAL A 593 56.28 21.88 -33.69
CA VAL A 593 57.72 21.92 -33.95
C VAL A 593 57.99 21.37 -35.34
#